data_AF-A0A2V7JX43-F1
#
_entry.id   AF-A0A2V7JX43-F1
#
_cell.length_a   1.000
_cell.length_b   1.000
_cell.length_c   1.000
_cell.angle_alpha   90.00
_cell.angle_beta   90.00
_cell.angle_gamma   90.00
#
_symmetry.space_group_name_H-M   'P 1'
#
loop_
_entity.id
_entity.type
_entity.pdbx_description
1 polymer ?
#
loop_
_entity_poly.entity_id
_entity_poly.type
_entity_poly.pdbx_seq_one_letter_code
_entity_poly.pdbx_strand_id
1 'polypeptide(L)'
;MENNTSLDVRIFLLRAGMPMRLGTVTGMATATFELKPDLIDHDVRFYADPIGGWRRTITDMVAVKPGQIVALHLDDMMRSYRLSVW
;
A
#
# COMPACT_ATOMS: atom_id res chain seq x y z
N MET A 1 -0.74 6.78 -3.06
CA MET A 1 -0.42 5.46 -3.64
C MET A 1 -0.27 5.62 -5.14
N GLU A 2 0.87 5.28 -5.71
CA GLU A 2 1.15 5.37 -7.14
C GLU A 2 1.42 3.98 -7.71
N ASN A 3 0.70 3.60 -8.77
CA ASN A 3 0.81 2.32 -9.44
C ASN A 3 1.36 2.51 -10.85
N ASN A 4 2.67 2.30 -11.03
CA ASN A 4 3.33 2.36 -12.34
C ASN A 4 3.35 0.98 -13.03
N THR A 5 2.41 0.11 -12.68
CA THR A 5 2.22 -1.20 -13.32
C THR A 5 0.95 -1.19 -14.18
N SER A 6 0.86 -2.11 -15.14
CA SER A 6 -0.29 -2.19 -16.06
C SER A 6 -1.52 -2.87 -15.47
N LEU A 7 -1.38 -3.55 -14.33
CA LEU A 7 -2.49 -4.24 -13.66
C LEU A 7 -3.10 -3.33 -12.60
N ASP A 8 -4.41 -3.48 -12.40
CA ASP A 8 -5.07 -2.95 -11.22
C ASP A 8 -4.55 -3.66 -9.97
N VAL A 9 -4.37 -2.92 -8.89
CA VAL A 9 -3.79 -3.45 -7.65
C VAL A 9 -4.73 -3.20 -6.48
N ARG A 10 -5.08 -4.25 -5.75
CA ARG A 10 -5.76 -4.13 -4.45
C ARG A 10 -4.72 -3.81 -3.38
N ILE A 11 -5.00 -2.79 -2.58
CA ILE A 11 -4.13 -2.35 -1.51
C ILE A 11 -4.76 -2.68 -0.16
N PHE A 12 -3.95 -3.23 0.73
CA PHE A 12 -4.33 -3.58 2.08
C PHE A 12 -3.33 -3.01 3.08
N LEU A 13 -3.83 -2.67 4.25
CA LEU A 13 -3.05 -2.45 5.46
C LEU A 13 -2.96 -3.77 6.22
N LEU A 14 -1.76 -4.18 6.62
CA LEU A 14 -1.55 -5.32 7.51
C LEU A 14 -1.39 -4.80 8.94
N ARG A 15 -2.33 -5.14 9.81
CA ARG A 15 -2.29 -4.83 11.25
C ARG A 15 -2.37 -6.13 12.04
N ALA A 16 -1.40 -6.38 12.92
CA ALA A 16 -1.32 -7.64 13.68
C ALA A 16 -1.47 -8.91 12.82
N GLY A 17 -0.95 -8.86 11.58
CA GLY A 17 -1.06 -9.95 10.60
C GLY A 17 -2.40 -10.06 9.87
N MET A 18 -3.40 -9.25 10.21
CA MET A 18 -4.70 -9.24 9.54
C MET A 18 -4.75 -8.19 8.41
N PRO A 19 -5.08 -8.60 7.16
CA PRO A 19 -5.23 -7.66 6.06
C PRO A 19 -6.57 -6.93 6.11
N MET A 20 -6.51 -5.60 6.13
CA MET A 20 -7.64 -4.71 5.95
C MET A 20 -7.54 -4.01 4.59
N ARG A 21 -8.55 -4.15 3.74
CA ARG A 21 -8.53 -3.54 2.40
C ARG A 21 -8.70 -2.02 2.50
N LEU A 22 -7.77 -1.29 1.90
CA LEU A 22 -7.84 0.16 1.73
C LEU A 22 -8.59 0.53 0.45
N GLY A 23 -8.33 -0.20 -0.64
CA GLY A 23 -9.02 0.03 -1.91
C GLY A 23 -8.36 -0.66 -3.09
N THR A 24 -8.60 -0.12 -4.28
CA THR A 24 -7.95 -0.52 -5.53
C THR A 24 -7.33 0.70 -6.18
N VAL A 25 -6.13 0.56 -6.72
CA VAL A 25 -5.51 1.53 -7.62
C VAL A 25 -5.52 0.94 -9.01
N THR A 26 -6.09 1.65 -9.97
CA THR A 26 -6.07 1.21 -11.36
C THR A 26 -4.64 1.19 -11.90
N GLY A 27 -4.40 0.41 -12.96
CA GLY A 27 -3.12 0.42 -13.68
C GLY A 27 -2.72 1.83 -14.12
N MET A 28 -1.43 2.16 -14.02
CA MET A 28 -0.85 3.46 -14.42
C MET A 28 -1.56 4.67 -13.79
N ALA A 29 -1.91 4.58 -12.50
CA ALA A 29 -2.68 5.62 -11.82
C ALA A 29 -2.24 5.85 -10.37
N THR A 30 -2.70 6.98 -9.82
CA THR A 30 -2.49 7.37 -8.43
C THR A 30 -3.82 7.41 -7.69
N ALA A 31 -3.84 6.91 -6.46
CA ALA A 31 -4.98 7.01 -5.56
C ALA A 31 -4.53 7.39 -4.14
N THR A 32 -5.42 8.05 -3.41
CA THR A 32 -5.23 8.41 -2.01
C THR A 32 -6.25 7.66 -1.17
N PHE A 33 -5.80 7.11 -0.05
CA PHE A 33 -6.65 6.41 0.91
C PHE A 33 -6.52 7.09 2.27
N GLU A 34 -7.64 7.29 2.94
CA GLU A 34 -7.64 7.78 4.31
C GLU A 34 -7.37 6.61 5.26
N LEU A 35 -6.34 6.76 6.10
CA LEU A 35 -6.05 5.83 7.18
C LEU A 35 -6.70 6.35 8.43
N LYS A 36 -7.64 5.59 9.00
CA LYS A 36 -8.28 5.99 10.25
C LYS A 36 -7.26 5.92 11.40
N PRO A 37 -7.26 6.88 12.35
CA PRO A 37 -6.26 6.95 13.43
C PRO A 37 -6.15 5.68 14.29
N ASP A 38 -7.26 4.97 14.49
CA ASP A 38 -7.33 3.69 15.20
C ASP A 38 -6.56 2.55 14.51
N LEU A 39 -6.22 2.72 13.23
CA LEU A 39 -5.49 1.73 12.45
C LEU A 39 -3.97 1.92 12.49
N ILE A 40 -3.50 3.09 12.91
CA ILE A 40 -2.09 3.52 12.83
C ILE A 40 -1.40 3.65 14.20
N ASP A 41 -2.02 3.12 15.26
CA ASP A 41 -1.46 3.18 16.63
C ASP A 41 -0.13 2.40 16.80
N HIS A 42 0.26 1.60 15.80
CA HIS A 42 1.46 0.77 15.80
C HIS A 42 2.13 0.75 14.42
N ASP A 43 3.28 0.08 14.33
CA ASP A 43 3.95 -0.25 13.09
C ASP A 43 3.02 -0.97 12.08
N VAL A 44 2.85 -0.38 10.89
CA VAL A 44 2.00 -0.91 9.82
C VAL A 44 2.83 -1.39 8.64
N ARG A 45 2.26 -2.32 7.86
CA ARG A 45 2.80 -2.72 6.54
C ARG A 45 1.71 -2.60 5.51
N PHE A 46 2.08 -2.33 4.27
CA PHE A 46 1.17 -2.35 3.14
C PHE A 46 1.35 -3.64 2.34
N TYR A 47 0.24 -4.16 1.85
CA TYR A 47 0.19 -5.33 1.00
C TYR A 47 -0.50 -4.98 -0.31
N ALA A 48 0.20 -5.23 -1.42
CA ALA A 48 -0.25 -5.00 -2.78
C ALA A 48 -0.49 -6.35 -3.48
N ASP A 49 -1.72 -6.53 -3.95
CA ASP A 49 -2.20 -7.73 -4.63
C ASP A 49 -2.76 -7.37 -6.04
N PRO A 50 -2.06 -7.73 -7.12
CA PRO A 50 -2.45 -7.37 -8.47
C PRO A 50 -3.62 -8.25 -8.93
N ILE A 51 -4.60 -7.63 -9.57
CA ILE A 51 -5.75 -8.33 -10.13
C ILE A 51 -5.32 -9.04 -11.41
N GLY A 52 -5.48 -10.36 -11.44
CA GLY A 52 -5.00 -11.19 -12.56
C GLY A 52 -3.49 -11.42 -12.58
N GLY A 53 -2.78 -10.95 -11.56
CA GLY A 53 -1.36 -11.21 -11.35
C GLY A 53 -1.09 -12.29 -10.30
N TRP A 54 0.19 -12.62 -10.14
CA TRP A 54 0.69 -13.75 -9.35
C TRP A 54 1.66 -13.27 -8.26
N ARG A 55 2.44 -12.23 -8.58
CA ARG A 55 3.38 -11.63 -7.66
C ARG A 55 2.62 -10.75 -6.69
N ARG A 56 3.06 -10.76 -5.45
CA ARG A 56 2.51 -9.97 -4.33
C ARG A 56 3.64 -9.18 -3.73
N THR A 57 3.35 -7.98 -3.23
CA THR A 57 4.36 -7.14 -2.57
C THR A 57 3.88 -6.77 -1.19
N ILE A 58 4.70 -7.08 -0.19
CA ILE A 58 4.52 -6.62 1.19
C ILE A 58 5.66 -5.64 1.44
N THR A 59 5.32 -4.45 1.95
CA THR A 59 6.33 -3.44 2.27
C THR A 59 7.07 -3.77 3.55
N ASP A 60 8.16 -3.08 3.76
CA ASP A 60 8.76 -2.92 5.08
C ASP A 60 7.77 -2.33 6.08
N MET A 61 8.09 -2.57 7.34
CA MET A 61 7.36 -2.05 8.48
C MET A 61 7.63 -0.56 8.65
N VAL A 62 6.57 0.21 8.85
CA VAL A 62 6.67 1.66 8.99
C VAL A 62 5.79 2.16 10.13
N ALA A 63 6.37 3.01 10.98
CA ALA A 63 5.64 3.72 12.02
C ALA A 63 4.98 4.97 11.41
N VAL A 64 3.66 5.09 11.57
CA VAL A 64 2.88 6.21 11.02
C VAL A 64 2.12 6.85 12.17
N LYS A 65 2.25 8.16 12.34
CA LYS A 65 1.52 8.92 13.34
C LYS A 65 0.30 9.61 12.72
N PRO A 66 -0.75 9.93 13.51
CA PRO A 66 -1.86 10.74 13.04
C PRO A 66 -1.39 12.05 12.41
N GLY A 67 -1.90 12.35 11.21
CA GLY A 67 -1.53 13.53 10.44
C GLY A 67 -0.36 13.33 9.47
N GLN A 68 0.38 12.22 9.55
CA GLN A 68 1.42 11.91 8.57
C GLN A 68 0.84 11.35 7.27
N ILE A 69 1.59 11.55 6.19
CA ILE A 69 1.26 11.01 4.88
C ILE A 69 2.24 9.90 4.55
N VAL A 70 1.70 8.78 4.07
CA VAL A 70 2.48 7.68 3.54
C VAL A 70 2.31 7.62 2.03
N ALA A 71 3.42 7.69 1.29
CA ALA A 71 3.40 7.33 -0.13
C ALA A 71 4.11 6.00 -0.36
N LEU A 72 3.38 5.15 -1.08
CA LEU A 72 3.88 3.92 -1.63
C LEU A 72 3.78 4.00 -3.16
N HIS A 73 4.90 3.74 -3.80
CA HIS A 73 5.05 3.67 -5.26
C HIS A 73 5.37 2.23 -5.64
N LEU A 74 4.61 1.66 -6.58
CA LEU A 74 4.82 0.31 -7.11
C LEU A 74 5.40 0.41 -8.51
N ASP A 75 6.56 -0.23 -8.71
CA ASP A 75 7.30 -0.20 -9.97
C ASP A 75 7.53 -1.62 -10.52
N ASP A 76 7.85 -1.71 -11.82
CA ASP A 76 8.29 -2.94 -12.51
C ASP A 76 7.43 -4.18 -12.20
N MET A 77 6.12 -4.10 -12.45
CA MET A 77 5.18 -5.19 -12.12
C MET A 77 5.31 -5.70 -10.67
N MET A 78 5.48 -4.74 -9.75
CA MET A 78 5.67 -4.97 -8.32
C MET A 78 6.96 -5.71 -7.95
N ARG A 79 7.98 -5.68 -8.81
CA ARG A 79 9.31 -6.22 -8.47
C ARG A 79 10.04 -5.36 -7.47
N SER A 80 9.78 -4.05 -7.51
CA SER A 80 10.28 -3.07 -6.56
C SER A 80 9.15 -2.16 -6.07
N TYR A 81 9.37 -1.53 -4.93
CA TYR A 81 8.54 -0.46 -4.42
C TYR A 81 9.39 0.61 -3.77
N ARG A 82 8.80 1.79 -3.57
CA ARG A 82 9.37 2.86 -2.75
C ARG A 82 8.34 3.26 -1.70
N LEU A 83 8.79 3.39 -0.45
CA LEU A 83 7.97 3.79 0.68
C LEU A 83 8.56 5.04 1.32
N SER A 84 7.72 6.04 1.54
CA SER A 84 8.10 7.33 2.13
C SER A 84 7.05 7.78 3.14
N VAL A 85 7.49 8.41 4.22
CA VAL A 85 6.62 8.99 5.26
C VAL A 85 7.08 10.40 5.55
N TRP A 86 6.14 11.34 5.65
CA TRP A 86 6.37 12.72 6.06
C TRP A 86 5.28 13.21 6.99
#